data_AF-A0A814VR82-F1
#
_entry.id   AF-A0A814VR82-F1
#
_cell.length_a   1.000
_cell.length_b   1.000
_cell.length_c   1.000
_cell.angle_alpha   90.00
_cell.angle_beta   90.00
_cell.angle_gamma   90.00
#
_symmetry.space_group_name_H-M   'P 1'
#
loop_
_entity.id
_entity.type
_entity.pdbx_description
1 polymer ?
#
loop_
_entity_poly.entity_id
_entity_poly.type
_entity_poly.pdbx_seq_one_letter_code
_entity_poly.pdbx_strand_id
1 'polypeptide(L)'
;MFAKGTTDYIRNSIILLTTHETEYMKRLKEKKAKKKQQIFLVIQECESKYLWPMQFSINYRLLRNNCLLFFSIFFIYEFIYITFLKKYDNLSSDIKFAQSKRILTEINNNNNNNDLLSKRIFQHLQPFYHSILCQNLYENDYDEFKHALAILSDLKDLPLISDQKYNITKEQCLIYRSERFNEKFHYQDTNINRQFPLAFSILMYENVEQFERLLRLIYRPQNFYCVHVDNDASINVLQAVKSIVQCFDNVILASKQEKVLYATFSRLQADLNCMNDLIKYPSWKYLLNVANTELPLKTNSELVKILSIYRGYNDIEGRWKSKNKDRTEYVWQIIDKPEGDNKQVAQLRRTNEKKTPPPGNVEIVKGSAYGAFSRAFIEFVQTSPVAKELLDWSRDTYSPDEHYWATLNYNTHLHSPGGYKAKSDPTNWTARFVNWGEQNCYGRIIRGICVFGMFDLPILLNRHELFANKFHLNADPIAYQCLEELILNKSKLDLPLNDAIYYRQMPFLLPS
;
A
#
# COMPACT_ATOMS: atom_id res chain seq x y z
N MET A 1 -11.22 -30.69 -12.08
CA MET A 1 -10.55 -30.17 -10.86
C MET A 1 -11.16 -28.88 -10.34
N PHE A 2 -11.82 -28.05 -11.18
CA PHE A 2 -12.39 -26.74 -10.81
C PHE A 2 -13.64 -26.79 -9.90
N ALA A 3 -14.51 -27.79 -10.01
CA ALA A 3 -15.70 -27.88 -9.16
C ALA A 3 -15.43 -28.34 -7.71
N LYS A 4 -14.24 -28.89 -7.42
CA LYS A 4 -13.86 -29.31 -6.05
C LYS A 4 -13.35 -28.13 -5.21
N GLY A 5 -12.64 -27.19 -5.83
CA GLY A 5 -12.06 -26.02 -5.14
C GLY A 5 -13.10 -25.02 -4.62
N THR A 6 -14.22 -24.86 -5.34
CA THR A 6 -15.32 -23.96 -4.91
C THR A 6 -16.07 -24.53 -3.70
N THR A 7 -16.26 -25.85 -3.66
CA THR A 7 -16.94 -26.54 -2.56
C THR A 7 -16.08 -26.57 -1.30
N ASP A 8 -14.77 -26.74 -1.44
CA ASP A 8 -13.83 -26.66 -0.32
C ASP A 8 -13.69 -25.22 0.21
N TYR A 9 -13.79 -24.20 -0.66
CA TYR A 9 -13.83 -22.79 -0.26
C TYR A 9 -15.09 -22.45 0.56
N ILE A 10 -16.28 -22.88 0.10
CA ILE A 10 -17.55 -22.65 0.82
C ILE A 10 -17.55 -23.38 2.16
N ARG A 11 -17.07 -24.63 2.19
CA ARG A 11 -16.99 -25.43 3.43
C ARG A 11 -16.03 -24.81 4.45
N ASN A 12 -14.86 -24.37 4.01
CA ASN A 12 -13.90 -23.70 4.88
C ASN A 12 -14.42 -22.33 5.36
N SER A 13 -15.16 -21.61 4.51
CA SER A 13 -15.78 -20.33 4.87
C SER A 13 -16.85 -20.47 5.96
N ILE A 14 -17.66 -21.55 5.93
CA ILE A 14 -18.68 -21.83 6.97
C ILE A 14 -18.02 -22.19 8.31
N ILE A 15 -16.91 -22.95 8.28
CA ILE A 15 -16.14 -23.29 9.50
C ILE A 15 -15.46 -22.05 10.09
N LEU A 16 -15.03 -21.12 9.23
CA LEU A 16 -14.45 -19.83 9.60
C LEU A 16 -15.47 -18.88 10.24
N LEU A 17 -16.70 -18.82 9.70
CA LEU A 17 -17.77 -17.99 10.26
C LEU A 17 -18.16 -18.44 11.68
N THR A 18 -18.23 -19.74 11.92
CA THR A 18 -18.59 -20.30 13.24
C THR A 18 -17.47 -20.14 14.29
N THR A 19 -16.20 -20.20 13.87
CA THR A 19 -15.05 -19.94 14.75
C THR A 19 -14.87 -18.45 15.07
N HIS A 20 -15.08 -17.56 14.09
CA HIS A 20 -15.04 -16.11 14.30
C HIS A 20 -16.15 -15.59 15.21
N GLU A 21 -17.37 -16.14 15.11
CA GLU A 21 -18.49 -15.77 15.99
C GLU A 21 -18.12 -16.01 17.47
N THR A 22 -17.44 -17.13 17.73
CA THR A 22 -17.01 -17.52 19.08
C THR A 22 -15.87 -16.63 19.61
N GLU A 23 -14.89 -16.29 18.75
CA GLU A 23 -13.75 -15.46 19.12
C GLU A 23 -14.10 -13.96 19.25
N TYR A 24 -15.02 -13.47 18.42
CA TYR A 24 -15.58 -12.12 18.47
C TYR A 24 -16.29 -11.86 19.81
N MET A 25 -17.16 -12.79 20.23
CA MET A 25 -17.87 -12.69 21.50
C MET A 25 -16.92 -12.73 22.70
N LYS A 26 -15.79 -13.43 22.59
CA LYS A 26 -14.74 -13.44 23.62
C LYS A 26 -13.99 -12.10 23.69
N ARG A 27 -13.55 -11.56 22.55
CA ARG A 27 -12.83 -10.26 22.46
C ARG A 27 -13.69 -9.08 22.91
N LEU A 28 -14.99 -9.10 22.63
CA LEU A 28 -15.95 -8.09 23.12
C LEU A 28 -16.07 -8.08 24.65
N LYS A 29 -16.10 -9.27 25.27
CA LYS A 29 -16.12 -9.41 26.74
C LYS A 29 -14.81 -8.91 27.36
N GLU A 30 -13.66 -9.23 26.76
CA GLU A 30 -12.35 -8.78 27.21
C GLU A 30 -12.15 -7.26 27.07
N LYS A 31 -12.61 -6.64 25.95
CA LYS A 31 -12.58 -5.18 25.77
C LYS A 31 -13.45 -4.46 26.81
N LYS A 32 -14.65 -4.98 27.11
CA LYS A 32 -15.52 -4.42 28.16
C LYS A 32 -14.89 -4.55 29.55
N ALA A 33 -14.22 -5.67 29.84
CA ALA A 33 -13.52 -5.87 31.11
C ALA A 33 -12.31 -4.93 31.28
N LYS A 34 -11.47 -4.79 30.24
CA LYS A 34 -10.31 -3.87 30.26
C LYS A 34 -10.75 -2.41 30.44
N LYS A 35 -11.80 -1.98 29.75
CA LYS A 35 -12.34 -0.61 29.90
C LYS A 35 -12.88 -0.36 31.31
N LYS A 36 -13.52 -1.36 31.93
CA LYS A 36 -13.99 -1.28 33.32
C LYS A 36 -12.83 -1.22 34.32
N GLN A 37 -11.76 -1.98 34.09
CA GLN A 37 -10.56 -1.99 34.93
C GLN A 37 -9.76 -0.69 34.81
N GLN A 38 -9.69 -0.10 33.61
CA GLN A 38 -9.02 1.18 33.37
C GLN A 38 -9.76 2.36 34.04
N ILE A 39 -11.10 2.33 34.04
CA ILE A 39 -11.92 3.28 34.81
C ILE A 39 -11.71 3.10 36.32
N PHE A 40 -11.60 1.86 36.81
CA PHE A 40 -11.36 1.57 38.22
C PHE A 40 -9.98 2.06 38.71
N LEU A 41 -8.93 1.90 37.88
CA LEU A 41 -7.59 2.39 38.18
C LEU A 41 -7.53 3.92 38.24
N VAL A 42 -8.23 4.63 37.35
CA VAL A 42 -8.33 6.10 37.36
C VAL A 42 -9.06 6.60 38.63
N ILE A 43 -10.07 5.87 39.10
CA ILE A 43 -10.77 6.18 40.36
C ILE A 43 -9.83 6.00 41.57
N GLN A 44 -9.08 4.90 41.65
CA GLN A 44 -8.08 4.68 42.71
C GLN A 44 -6.94 5.70 42.71
N GLU A 45 -6.49 6.14 41.52
CA GLU A 45 -5.43 7.13 41.41
C GLU A 45 -5.92 8.52 41.89
N CYS A 46 -7.19 8.86 41.64
CA CYS A 46 -7.85 10.03 42.21
C CYS A 46 -7.98 9.96 43.73
N GLU A 47 -8.35 8.81 44.30
CA GLU A 47 -8.45 8.65 45.75
C GLU A 47 -7.09 8.76 46.44
N SER A 48 -6.01 8.21 45.87
CA SER A 48 -4.69 8.26 46.51
C SER A 48 -4.00 9.64 46.40
N LYS A 49 -4.15 10.37 45.28
CA LYS A 49 -3.51 11.69 45.09
C LYS A 49 -4.20 12.82 45.84
N TYR A 50 -5.51 12.75 46.05
CA TYR A 50 -6.27 13.90 46.57
C TYR A 50 -6.81 13.73 48.00
N LEU A 51 -6.79 12.52 48.58
CA LEU A 51 -7.37 12.29 49.91
C LEU A 51 -6.37 11.96 51.03
N TRP A 52 -5.05 11.85 50.77
CA TRP A 52 -4.10 11.34 51.78
C TRP A 52 -2.77 12.11 51.94
N PRO A 53 -2.77 13.46 51.84
CA PRO A 53 -1.99 14.18 52.85
C PRO A 53 -2.66 15.51 53.28
N MET A 54 -3.52 15.47 54.29
CA MET A 54 -3.85 16.68 55.07
C MET A 54 -4.01 16.32 56.56
N GLN A 55 -2.87 16.13 57.24
CA GLN A 55 -2.77 16.45 58.66
C GLN A 55 -2.28 17.90 58.77
N PHE A 56 -3.20 18.83 58.98
CA PHE A 56 -3.17 19.84 60.06
C PHE A 56 -4.28 20.89 59.84
N SER A 57 -4.98 21.14 60.95
CA SER A 57 -6.07 22.10 61.22
C SER A 57 -6.35 23.21 60.19
N ILE A 58 -7.25 22.96 59.23
CA ILE A 58 -8.03 24.01 58.58
C ILE A 58 -9.50 23.58 58.51
N ASN A 59 -10.37 24.52 58.86
CA ASN A 59 -11.80 24.39 59.13
C ASN A 59 -12.58 23.62 58.02
N TYR A 60 -12.96 22.37 58.32
CA TYR A 60 -13.57 21.40 57.38
C TYR A 60 -14.89 21.89 56.73
N ARG A 61 -15.56 22.89 57.31
CA ARG A 61 -16.76 23.53 56.73
C ARG A 61 -16.45 24.48 55.56
N LEU A 62 -15.29 25.14 55.55
CA LEU A 62 -14.92 26.07 54.47
C LEU A 62 -14.48 25.32 53.19
N LEU A 63 -13.78 24.19 53.35
CA LEU A 63 -13.32 23.36 52.22
C LEU A 63 -14.49 22.65 51.52
N ARG A 64 -15.48 22.15 52.27
CA ARG A 64 -16.68 21.50 51.72
C ARG A 64 -17.55 22.44 50.90
N ASN A 65 -17.72 23.69 51.36
CA ASN A 65 -18.50 24.68 50.62
C ASN A 65 -17.77 25.16 49.35
N ASN A 66 -16.43 25.24 49.39
CA ASN A 66 -15.63 25.57 48.20
C ASN A 66 -15.55 24.41 47.19
N CYS A 67 -15.48 23.15 47.62
CA CYS A 67 -15.57 22.01 46.70
C CYS A 67 -16.95 21.88 46.05
N LEU A 68 -18.04 22.09 46.80
CA LEU A 68 -19.40 22.09 46.22
C LEU A 68 -19.59 23.24 45.22
N LEU A 69 -19.01 24.42 45.50
CA LEU A 69 -18.99 25.52 44.55
C LEU A 69 -18.16 25.16 43.29
N PHE A 70 -16.99 24.55 43.47
CA PHE A 70 -16.11 24.16 42.35
C PHE A 70 -16.73 23.06 41.48
N PHE A 71 -17.36 22.05 42.08
CA PHE A 71 -18.12 21.03 41.35
C PHE A 71 -19.33 21.66 40.65
N SER A 72 -20.06 22.58 41.28
CA SER A 72 -21.18 23.25 40.63
C SER A 72 -20.73 24.09 39.43
N ILE A 73 -19.62 24.81 39.54
CA ILE A 73 -19.04 25.60 38.44
C ILE A 73 -18.51 24.67 37.32
N PHE A 74 -17.86 23.56 37.68
CA PHE A 74 -17.38 22.56 36.71
C PHE A 74 -18.54 21.91 35.94
N PHE A 75 -19.62 21.51 36.62
CA PHE A 75 -20.80 20.96 35.95
C PHE A 75 -21.55 21.99 35.13
N ILE A 76 -21.60 23.27 35.56
CA ILE A 76 -22.15 24.35 34.75
C ILE A 76 -21.29 24.57 33.50
N TYR A 77 -19.95 24.55 33.64
CA TYR A 77 -19.03 24.72 32.51
C TYR A 77 -19.12 23.54 31.52
N GLU A 78 -19.15 22.30 32.00
CA GLU A 78 -19.39 21.11 31.18
C GLU A 78 -20.77 21.13 30.52
N PHE A 79 -21.81 21.56 31.24
CA PHE A 79 -23.15 21.68 30.66
C PHE A 79 -23.20 22.75 29.57
N ILE A 80 -22.56 23.92 29.77
CA ILE A 80 -22.41 24.99 28.78
C ILE A 80 -21.58 24.49 27.59
N TYR A 81 -20.50 23.76 27.84
CA TYR A 81 -19.64 23.19 26.80
C TYR A 81 -20.38 22.14 25.96
N ILE A 82 -21.13 21.23 26.58
CA ILE A 82 -21.96 20.23 25.90
C ILE A 82 -23.12 20.89 25.14
N THR A 83 -23.77 21.93 25.69
CA THR A 83 -24.80 22.68 24.95
C THR A 83 -24.21 23.48 23.80
N PHE A 84 -22.99 24.02 23.95
CA PHE A 84 -22.26 24.67 22.86
C PHE A 84 -21.86 23.66 21.77
N LEU A 85 -21.38 22.47 22.14
CA LEU A 85 -21.07 21.39 21.20
C LEU A 85 -22.33 20.88 20.49
N LYS A 86 -23.44 20.68 21.19
CA LYS A 86 -24.73 20.30 20.56
C LYS A 86 -25.24 21.40 19.63
N LYS A 87 -25.09 22.68 20.01
CA LYS A 87 -25.46 23.80 19.16
C LYS A 87 -24.52 23.92 17.94
N TYR A 88 -23.23 23.63 18.11
CA TYR A 88 -22.27 23.58 17.02
C TYR A 88 -22.52 22.39 16.08
N ASP A 89 -22.86 21.21 16.59
CA ASP A 89 -23.23 20.04 15.80
C ASP A 89 -24.54 20.26 15.05
N ASN A 90 -25.54 20.89 15.66
CA ASN A 90 -26.77 21.29 14.98
C ASN A 90 -26.52 22.38 13.94
N LEU A 91 -25.69 23.38 14.24
CA LEU A 91 -25.33 24.42 13.27
C LEU A 91 -24.48 23.83 12.12
N SER A 92 -23.61 22.86 12.41
CA SER A 92 -22.81 22.12 11.43
C SER A 92 -23.68 21.21 10.56
N SER A 93 -24.69 20.54 11.13
CA SER A 93 -25.64 19.73 10.37
C SER A 93 -26.57 20.60 9.53
N ASP A 94 -27.04 21.73 10.05
CA ASP A 94 -27.86 22.70 9.31
C ASP A 94 -27.07 23.40 8.20
N ILE A 95 -25.79 23.74 8.42
CA ILE A 95 -24.90 24.29 7.39
C ILE A 95 -24.58 23.23 6.33
N LYS A 96 -24.32 21.98 6.72
CA LYS A 96 -24.09 20.87 5.78
C LYS A 96 -25.35 20.53 4.98
N PHE A 97 -26.53 20.62 5.59
CA PHE A 97 -27.81 20.40 4.92
C PHE A 97 -28.19 21.58 4.01
N ALA A 98 -27.92 22.82 4.41
CA ALA A 98 -28.11 24.00 3.57
C ALA A 98 -27.12 24.05 2.39
N GLN A 99 -25.87 23.61 2.60
CA GLN A 99 -24.89 23.41 1.52
C GLN A 99 -25.30 22.27 0.58
N SER A 100 -25.76 21.12 1.10
CA SER A 100 -26.21 20.02 0.24
C SER A 100 -27.45 20.41 -0.58
N LYS A 101 -28.37 21.20 0.00
CA LYS A 101 -29.54 21.71 -0.69
C LYS A 101 -29.18 22.77 -1.74
N ARG A 102 -28.20 23.66 -1.46
CA ARG A 102 -27.64 24.59 -2.48
C ARG A 102 -26.95 23.84 -3.63
N ILE A 103 -26.15 22.83 -3.32
CA ILE A 103 -25.49 21.97 -4.32
C ILE A 103 -26.54 21.22 -5.15
N LEU A 104 -27.58 20.65 -4.53
CA LEU A 104 -28.68 19.99 -5.24
C LEU A 104 -29.50 20.97 -6.11
N THR A 105 -29.65 22.22 -5.67
CA THR A 105 -30.34 23.26 -6.43
C THR A 105 -29.48 23.77 -7.59
N GLU A 106 -28.15 23.86 -7.42
CA GLU A 106 -27.20 24.14 -8.50
C GLU A 106 -27.08 22.96 -9.49
N ILE A 107 -27.15 21.71 -9.01
CA ILE A 107 -27.22 20.52 -9.87
C ILE A 107 -28.53 20.53 -10.68
N ASN A 108 -29.67 20.81 -10.05
CA ASN A 108 -30.96 20.89 -10.77
C ASN A 108 -31.05 22.08 -11.72
N ASN A 109 -30.45 23.23 -11.38
CA ASN A 109 -30.42 24.39 -12.28
C ASN A 109 -29.39 24.21 -13.42
N ASN A 110 -28.30 23.48 -13.21
CA ASN A 110 -27.37 23.10 -14.27
C ASN A 110 -27.90 21.97 -15.17
N ASN A 111 -28.88 21.19 -14.71
CA ASN A 111 -29.54 20.17 -15.54
C ASN A 111 -30.51 20.75 -16.58
N ASN A 112 -30.88 22.03 -16.49
CA ASN A 112 -31.74 22.69 -17.48
C ASN A 112 -30.98 23.47 -18.55
N ASN A 113 -29.64 23.48 -18.50
CA ASN A 113 -28.78 24.03 -19.55
C ASN A 113 -27.60 23.10 -19.78
N ASN A 114 -27.82 21.99 -20.49
CA ASN A 114 -26.82 21.34 -21.34
C ASN A 114 -27.48 20.22 -22.16
N ASP A 115 -28.01 20.61 -23.31
CA ASP A 115 -28.25 19.73 -24.45
C ASP A 115 -26.91 19.28 -25.07
N LEU A 116 -26.06 18.62 -24.27
CA LEU A 116 -24.81 18.01 -24.71
C LEU A 116 -24.36 16.90 -23.73
N LEU A 117 -25.21 15.91 -23.51
CA LEU A 117 -24.78 14.62 -22.96
C LEU A 117 -23.98 13.86 -24.04
N SER A 118 -22.78 14.35 -24.35
CA SER A 118 -21.86 13.66 -25.26
C SER A 118 -21.59 12.26 -24.72
N LYS A 119 -21.90 11.21 -25.50
CA LYS A 119 -21.56 9.82 -25.16
C LYS A 119 -20.09 9.76 -24.72
N ARG A 120 -19.84 9.31 -23.49
CA ARG A 120 -18.48 9.07 -22.97
C ARG A 120 -17.74 8.12 -23.92
N ILE A 121 -16.59 8.56 -24.44
CA ILE A 121 -15.85 7.82 -25.49
C ILE A 121 -15.27 6.52 -24.93
N PHE A 122 -14.86 6.53 -23.65
CA PHE A 122 -14.25 5.38 -22.98
C PHE A 122 -15.21 4.68 -22.01
N GLN A 123 -16.51 4.71 -22.31
CA GLN A 123 -17.51 3.99 -21.52
C GLN A 123 -17.25 2.46 -21.51
N HIS A 124 -16.72 1.90 -22.60
CA HIS A 124 -16.38 0.48 -22.71
C HIS A 124 -15.18 0.05 -21.85
N LEU A 125 -14.43 1.01 -21.31
CA LEU A 125 -13.34 0.78 -20.37
C LEU A 125 -13.76 1.01 -18.91
N GLN A 126 -15.03 1.32 -18.62
CA GLN A 126 -15.47 1.48 -17.23
C GLN A 126 -15.35 0.16 -16.46
N PRO A 127 -14.58 0.11 -15.35
CA PRO A 127 -14.48 -1.11 -14.56
C PRO A 127 -15.86 -1.45 -14.01
N PHE A 128 -16.15 -2.74 -13.94
CA PHE A 128 -17.35 -3.20 -13.27
C PHE A 128 -17.14 -3.14 -11.76
N TYR A 129 -17.99 -2.38 -11.07
CA TYR A 129 -18.00 -2.28 -9.62
C TYR A 129 -19.21 -3.03 -9.07
N HIS A 130 -18.96 -3.89 -8.09
CA HIS A 130 -20.01 -4.59 -7.37
C HIS A 130 -20.73 -3.62 -6.43
N SER A 131 -22.05 -3.80 -6.26
CA SER A 131 -22.85 -2.99 -5.34
C SER A 131 -22.59 -3.42 -3.89
N ILE A 132 -21.45 -3.01 -3.35
CA ILE A 132 -20.97 -3.38 -2.01
C ILE A 132 -20.75 -2.12 -1.18
N LEU A 133 -21.11 -2.17 0.10
CA LEU A 133 -20.77 -1.16 1.08
C LEU A 133 -19.39 -1.46 1.67
N CYS A 134 -18.33 -0.99 0.98
CA CYS A 134 -16.95 -1.29 1.37
C CYS A 134 -16.61 -0.90 2.82
N GLN A 135 -17.18 0.19 3.34
CA GLN A 135 -17.01 0.60 4.73
C GLN A 135 -17.48 -0.49 5.71
N ASN A 136 -18.59 -1.15 5.42
CA ASN A 136 -19.14 -2.21 6.28
C ASN A 136 -18.21 -3.43 6.31
N LEU A 137 -17.59 -3.79 5.17
CA LEU A 137 -16.59 -4.85 5.13
C LEU A 137 -15.37 -4.54 6.00
N TYR A 138 -14.89 -3.29 5.96
CA TYR A 138 -13.80 -2.82 6.81
C TYR A 138 -14.14 -2.88 8.31
N GLU A 139 -15.41 -2.66 8.66
CA GLU A 139 -15.92 -2.69 10.04
C GLU A 139 -16.26 -4.09 10.55
N ASN A 140 -16.05 -5.12 9.73
CA ASN A 140 -16.45 -6.52 9.97
C ASN A 140 -17.97 -6.71 10.08
N ASP A 141 -18.75 -6.01 9.27
CA ASP A 141 -20.18 -6.23 9.15
C ASP A 141 -20.47 -7.60 8.52
N TYR A 142 -21.15 -8.46 9.27
CA TYR A 142 -21.45 -9.83 8.87
C TYR A 142 -22.44 -9.90 7.69
N ASP A 143 -23.44 -9.02 7.67
CA ASP A 143 -24.47 -9.03 6.63
C ASP A 143 -23.90 -8.57 5.30
N GLU A 144 -23.01 -7.57 5.31
CA GLU A 144 -22.32 -7.13 4.10
C GLU A 144 -21.34 -8.20 3.58
N PHE A 145 -20.64 -8.93 4.45
CA PHE A 145 -19.83 -10.07 4.01
C PHE A 145 -20.67 -11.17 3.36
N LYS A 146 -21.85 -11.46 3.92
CA LYS A 146 -22.78 -12.42 3.34
C LYS A 146 -23.31 -11.96 1.98
N HIS A 147 -23.62 -10.67 1.85
CA HIS A 147 -24.03 -10.05 0.60
C HIS A 147 -22.92 -10.13 -0.46
N ALA A 148 -21.69 -9.78 -0.09
CA ALA A 148 -20.52 -9.87 -0.95
C ALA A 148 -20.24 -11.31 -1.41
N LEU A 149 -20.36 -12.29 -0.52
CA LEU A 149 -20.27 -13.72 -0.85
C LEU A 149 -21.34 -14.16 -1.84
N ALA A 150 -22.58 -13.70 -1.69
CA ALA A 150 -23.67 -14.02 -2.62
C ALA A 150 -23.34 -13.48 -4.03
N ILE A 151 -22.89 -12.22 -4.11
CA ILE A 151 -22.45 -11.62 -5.39
C ILE A 151 -21.33 -12.44 -6.02
N LEU A 152 -20.27 -12.78 -5.27
CA LEU A 152 -19.15 -13.56 -5.83
C LEU A 152 -19.55 -14.97 -6.25
N SER A 153 -20.50 -15.59 -5.54
CA SER A 153 -20.99 -16.94 -5.85
C SER A 153 -21.84 -16.98 -7.13
N ASP A 154 -22.54 -15.89 -7.43
CA ASP A 154 -23.39 -15.76 -8.62
C ASP A 154 -22.60 -15.37 -9.89
N LEU A 155 -21.33 -14.93 -9.74
CA LEU A 155 -20.47 -14.59 -10.86
C LEU A 155 -20.01 -15.85 -11.61
N LYS A 156 -20.62 -16.09 -12.78
CA LYS A 156 -20.19 -17.15 -13.71
C LYS A 156 -18.84 -16.82 -14.34
N ASP A 157 -18.67 -15.58 -14.79
CA ASP A 157 -17.45 -15.02 -15.34
C ASP A 157 -17.18 -13.65 -14.73
N LEU A 158 -15.90 -13.35 -14.48
CA LEU A 158 -15.51 -12.03 -14.00
C LEU A 158 -15.54 -11.03 -15.16
N PRO A 159 -16.22 -9.88 -15.03
CA PRO A 159 -16.38 -8.89 -16.10
C PRO A 159 -15.11 -8.04 -16.27
N LEU A 160 -13.96 -8.68 -16.49
CA LEU A 160 -12.69 -8.01 -16.73
C LEU A 160 -12.67 -7.39 -18.14
N ILE A 161 -12.04 -6.23 -18.25
CA ILE A 161 -11.83 -5.54 -19.52
C ILE A 161 -10.72 -6.25 -20.28
N SER A 162 -11.04 -6.80 -21.45
CA SER A 162 -10.03 -7.37 -22.35
C SER A 162 -8.96 -6.33 -22.71
N ASP A 163 -7.69 -6.73 -22.68
CA ASP A 163 -6.54 -5.90 -23.04
C ASP A 163 -6.71 -5.25 -24.43
N GLN A 164 -7.34 -5.94 -25.38
CA GLN A 164 -7.58 -5.43 -26.75
C GLN A 164 -8.51 -4.22 -26.82
N LYS A 165 -9.30 -3.97 -25.77
CA LYS A 165 -10.19 -2.80 -25.70
C LYS A 165 -9.42 -1.50 -25.44
N TYR A 166 -8.19 -1.58 -24.95
CA TYR A 166 -7.30 -0.43 -24.76
C TYR A 166 -6.63 -0.08 -26.09
N ASN A 167 -7.36 0.66 -26.92
CA ASN A 167 -6.87 1.25 -28.14
C ASN A 167 -7.15 2.75 -28.11
N ILE A 168 -6.29 3.48 -27.38
CA ILE A 168 -6.37 4.93 -27.25
C ILE A 168 -5.47 5.56 -28.32
N THR A 169 -5.99 6.55 -29.06
CA THR A 169 -5.19 7.36 -30.00
C THR A 169 -4.66 8.62 -29.31
N LYS A 170 -3.61 9.24 -29.88
CA LYS A 170 -3.00 10.43 -29.29
C LYS A 170 -3.99 11.59 -29.17
N GLU A 171 -4.87 11.75 -30.15
CA GLU A 171 -5.92 12.76 -30.19
C GLU A 171 -6.96 12.56 -29.08
N GLN A 172 -7.17 11.31 -28.64
CA GLN A 172 -8.12 10.98 -27.59
C GLN A 172 -7.54 11.09 -26.17
N CYS A 173 -6.23 11.34 -26.01
CA CYS A 173 -5.58 11.30 -24.70
C CYS A 173 -6.13 12.31 -23.69
N LEU A 174 -6.57 13.49 -24.13
CA LEU A 174 -7.22 14.46 -23.24
C LEU A 174 -8.54 13.91 -22.68
N ILE A 175 -9.35 13.29 -23.53
CA ILE A 175 -10.63 12.71 -23.13
C ILE A 175 -10.40 11.47 -22.26
N TYR A 176 -9.42 10.64 -22.61
CA TYR A 176 -9.01 9.47 -21.84
C TYR A 176 -8.63 9.87 -20.41
N ARG A 177 -7.71 10.84 -20.24
CA ARG A 177 -7.30 11.32 -18.92
C ARG A 177 -8.48 11.91 -18.13
N SER A 178 -9.36 12.67 -18.78
CA SER A 178 -10.55 13.23 -18.14
C SER A 178 -11.51 12.14 -17.65
N GLU A 179 -11.89 11.19 -18.51
CA GLU A 179 -12.90 10.17 -18.20
C GLU A 179 -12.39 9.04 -17.29
N ARG A 180 -11.10 8.70 -17.41
CA ARG A 180 -10.52 7.51 -16.76
C ARG A 180 -9.76 7.83 -15.49
N PHE A 181 -9.05 8.96 -15.47
CA PHE A 181 -8.21 9.39 -14.35
C PHE A 181 -8.84 10.53 -13.54
N ASN A 182 -9.93 11.15 -14.01
CA ASN A 182 -10.45 12.38 -13.38
C ASN A 182 -9.32 13.42 -13.23
N GLU A 183 -8.69 13.76 -14.35
CA GLU A 183 -7.47 14.57 -14.38
C GLU A 183 -7.52 15.82 -13.49
N LYS A 184 -8.67 16.52 -13.45
CA LYS A 184 -8.87 17.71 -12.61
C LYS A 184 -8.52 17.47 -11.14
N PHE A 185 -8.89 16.30 -10.60
CA PHE A 185 -8.57 15.92 -9.23
C PHE A 185 -7.05 15.81 -9.01
N HIS A 186 -6.31 15.23 -9.97
CA HIS A 186 -4.86 15.04 -9.84
C HIS A 186 -4.06 16.33 -9.96
N TYR A 187 -4.56 17.35 -10.67
CA TYR A 187 -3.88 18.65 -10.80
C TYR A 187 -4.09 19.55 -9.59
N GLN A 188 -5.17 19.35 -8.85
CA GLN A 188 -5.47 20.06 -7.60
C GLN A 188 -4.72 19.44 -6.40
N ASP A 189 -3.41 19.27 -6.54
CA ASP A 189 -2.56 18.76 -5.46
C ASP A 189 -2.03 19.89 -4.56
N THR A 190 -1.50 19.54 -3.39
CA THR A 190 -0.89 20.50 -2.46
C THR A 190 0.49 20.94 -2.94
N ASN A 191 0.94 22.13 -2.53
CA ASN A 191 2.30 22.59 -2.86
C ASN A 191 3.39 21.68 -2.28
N ILE A 192 3.14 21.09 -1.11
CA ILE A 192 4.05 20.11 -0.49
C ILE A 192 4.25 18.91 -1.43
N ASN A 193 3.16 18.37 -1.98
CA ASN A 193 3.22 17.24 -2.90
C ASN A 193 3.90 17.61 -4.22
N ARG A 194 3.69 18.83 -4.75
CA ARG A 194 4.38 19.31 -5.95
C ARG A 194 5.89 19.50 -5.76
N GLN A 195 6.32 19.87 -4.56
CA GLN A 195 7.73 20.10 -4.21
C GLN A 195 8.48 18.83 -3.78
N PHE A 196 7.76 17.72 -3.60
CA PHE A 196 8.33 16.41 -3.27
C PHE A 196 7.91 15.33 -4.30
N PRO A 197 8.38 15.41 -5.56
CA PRO A 197 8.01 14.42 -6.56
C PRO A 197 8.51 13.02 -6.20
N LEU A 198 7.69 12.02 -6.48
CA LEU A 198 8.03 10.60 -6.35
C LEU A 198 8.26 9.98 -7.72
N ALA A 199 9.06 8.93 -7.76
CA ALA A 199 9.24 8.08 -8.93
C ALA A 199 8.71 6.66 -8.64
N PHE A 200 8.18 6.00 -9.66
CA PHE A 200 7.66 4.64 -9.55
C PHE A 200 8.23 3.74 -10.65
N SER A 201 8.80 2.60 -10.26
CA SER A 201 9.14 1.50 -11.18
C SER A 201 8.02 0.48 -11.12
N ILE A 202 7.23 0.34 -12.18
CA ILE A 202 6.05 -0.53 -12.23
C ILE A 202 6.36 -1.74 -13.09
N LEU A 203 6.37 -2.93 -12.49
CA LEU A 203 6.60 -4.18 -13.21
C LEU A 203 5.30 -4.91 -13.46
N MET A 204 5.05 -5.29 -14.71
CA MET A 204 3.84 -6.00 -15.12
C MET A 204 4.09 -7.00 -16.25
N TYR A 205 3.21 -7.99 -16.37
CA TYR A 205 3.23 -8.95 -17.49
C TYR A 205 1.83 -9.31 -18.03
N GLU A 206 0.75 -9.03 -17.27
CA GLU A 206 -0.64 -9.30 -17.66
C GLU A 206 -1.62 -8.36 -16.93
N ASN A 207 -2.90 -8.43 -17.31
CA ASN A 207 -4.05 -7.71 -16.74
C ASN A 207 -3.92 -6.17 -16.84
N VAL A 208 -4.20 -5.63 -18.03
CA VAL A 208 -4.07 -4.18 -18.28
C VAL A 208 -5.09 -3.36 -17.48
N GLU A 209 -6.28 -3.89 -17.22
CA GLU A 209 -7.25 -3.24 -16.33
C GLU A 209 -6.66 -2.98 -14.94
N GLN A 210 -5.97 -3.98 -14.37
CA GLN A 210 -5.35 -3.85 -13.06
C GLN A 210 -4.22 -2.81 -13.07
N PHE A 211 -3.46 -2.75 -14.16
CA PHE A 211 -2.42 -1.75 -14.36
C PHE A 211 -3.00 -0.33 -14.47
N GLU A 212 -4.04 -0.11 -15.28
CA GLU A 212 -4.70 1.19 -15.40
C GLU A 212 -5.21 1.66 -14.04
N ARG A 213 -5.85 0.77 -13.28
CA ARG A 213 -6.42 1.08 -11.96
C ARG A 213 -5.34 1.38 -10.93
N LEU A 214 -4.25 0.60 -10.89
CA LEU A 214 -3.09 0.90 -10.06
C LEU A 214 -2.48 2.25 -10.42
N LEU A 215 -2.21 2.49 -11.71
CA LEU A 215 -1.65 3.76 -12.19
C LEU A 215 -2.54 4.92 -11.76
N ARG A 216 -3.86 4.81 -11.92
CA ARG A 216 -4.82 5.83 -11.49
C ARG A 216 -4.75 6.16 -10.00
N LEU A 217 -4.54 5.16 -9.15
CA LEU A 217 -4.42 5.38 -7.71
C LEU A 217 -3.16 6.18 -7.35
N ILE A 218 -2.04 5.88 -8.00
CA ILE A 218 -0.74 6.48 -7.68
C ILE A 218 -0.40 7.70 -8.54
N TYR A 219 -1.11 7.94 -9.65
CA TYR A 219 -0.79 8.97 -10.64
C TYR A 219 -0.91 10.38 -10.07
N ARG A 220 0.12 11.20 -10.29
CA ARG A 220 0.13 12.64 -10.09
C ARG A 220 1.01 13.30 -11.16
N PRO A 221 0.65 14.48 -11.66
CA PRO A 221 1.39 15.13 -12.75
C PRO A 221 2.83 15.50 -12.39
N GLN A 222 3.14 15.73 -11.11
CA GLN A 222 4.51 16.03 -10.68
C GLN A 222 5.41 14.80 -10.55
N ASN A 223 4.84 13.61 -10.36
CA ASN A 223 5.58 12.36 -10.13
C ASN A 223 6.08 11.78 -11.47
N PHE A 224 6.89 10.73 -11.42
CA PHE A 224 7.41 10.03 -12.60
C PHE A 224 7.15 8.54 -12.52
N TYR A 225 6.85 7.91 -13.66
CA TYR A 225 6.46 6.51 -13.72
C TYR A 225 7.20 5.83 -14.86
N CYS A 226 7.90 4.75 -14.57
CA CYS A 226 8.43 3.86 -15.59
C CYS A 226 7.70 2.52 -15.51
N VAL A 227 7.25 2.03 -16.65
CA VAL A 227 6.54 0.77 -16.78
C VAL A 227 7.42 -0.23 -17.52
N HIS A 228 7.82 -1.28 -16.81
CA HIS A 228 8.44 -2.46 -17.38
C HIS A 228 7.34 -3.49 -17.68
N VAL A 229 7.17 -3.80 -18.96
CA VAL A 229 6.27 -4.83 -19.47
C VAL A 229 7.14 -6.02 -19.84
N ASP A 230 6.95 -7.14 -19.17
CA ASP A 230 7.69 -8.37 -19.44
C ASP A 230 7.71 -8.69 -20.94
N ASN A 231 8.88 -9.00 -21.47
CA ASN A 231 9.03 -9.31 -22.89
C ASN A 231 8.34 -10.63 -23.30
N ASP A 232 7.91 -11.45 -22.33
CA ASP A 232 7.07 -12.64 -22.53
C ASP A 232 5.56 -12.33 -22.50
N ALA A 233 5.17 -11.08 -22.19
CA ALA A 233 3.78 -10.66 -22.21
C ALA A 233 3.19 -10.71 -23.63
N SER A 234 1.87 -10.89 -23.71
CA SER A 234 1.20 -10.90 -25.02
C SER A 234 1.34 -9.56 -25.75
N ILE A 235 1.32 -9.60 -27.09
CA ILE A 235 1.37 -8.38 -27.90
C ILE A 235 0.21 -7.42 -27.57
N ASN A 236 -0.95 -7.96 -27.19
CA ASN A 236 -2.11 -7.16 -26.79
C ASN A 236 -1.81 -6.38 -25.51
N VAL A 237 -1.17 -6.99 -24.51
CA VAL A 237 -0.74 -6.32 -23.27
C VAL A 237 0.21 -5.18 -23.61
N LEU A 238 1.25 -5.44 -24.42
CA LEU A 238 2.24 -4.42 -24.78
C LEU A 238 1.61 -3.24 -25.54
N GLN A 239 0.73 -3.52 -26.51
CA GLN A 239 0.03 -2.48 -27.29
C GLN A 239 -0.93 -1.66 -26.44
N ALA A 240 -1.68 -2.32 -25.56
CA ALA A 240 -2.59 -1.68 -24.64
C ALA A 240 -1.84 -0.74 -23.69
N VAL A 241 -0.76 -1.20 -23.06
CA VAL A 241 0.07 -0.36 -22.17
C VAL A 241 0.69 0.79 -22.95
N LYS A 242 1.21 0.58 -24.17
CA LYS A 242 1.70 1.66 -25.05
C LYS A 242 0.64 2.74 -25.27
N SER A 243 -0.60 2.33 -25.55
CA SER A 243 -1.70 3.25 -25.81
C SER A 243 -2.12 4.07 -24.58
N ILE A 244 -1.96 3.52 -23.36
CA ILE A 244 -2.17 4.24 -22.10
C ILE A 244 -1.01 5.20 -21.83
N VAL A 245 0.24 4.70 -21.90
CA VAL A 245 1.45 5.44 -21.54
C VAL A 245 1.61 6.71 -22.39
N GLN A 246 1.35 6.65 -23.69
CA GLN A 246 1.46 7.82 -24.58
C GLN A 246 0.56 9.00 -24.20
N CYS A 247 -0.44 8.79 -23.33
CA CYS A 247 -1.35 9.84 -22.88
C CYS A 247 -0.82 10.67 -21.72
N PHE A 248 0.37 10.36 -21.20
CA PHE A 248 0.99 11.04 -20.08
C PHE A 248 2.45 11.40 -20.39
N ASP A 249 2.84 12.65 -20.14
CA ASP A 249 4.21 13.10 -20.41
C ASP A 249 5.22 12.55 -19.38
N ASN A 250 4.75 12.15 -18.20
CA ASN A 250 5.53 11.70 -17.05
C ASN A 250 5.41 10.19 -16.78
N VAL A 251 4.76 9.45 -17.68
CA VAL A 251 4.73 7.98 -17.68
C VAL A 251 5.50 7.51 -18.91
N ILE A 252 6.47 6.63 -18.72
CA ILE A 252 7.29 6.09 -19.80
C ILE A 252 7.30 4.57 -19.76
N LEU A 253 7.50 3.95 -20.92
CA LEU A 253 7.93 2.56 -20.98
C LEU A 253 9.43 2.47 -20.71
N ALA A 254 9.85 1.43 -19.99
CA ALA A 254 11.27 1.11 -19.87
C ALA A 254 11.89 1.00 -21.26
N SER A 255 13.03 1.66 -21.45
CA SER A 255 13.81 1.65 -22.69
C SER A 255 14.28 0.24 -23.06
N LYS A 256 14.43 -0.63 -22.06
CA LYS A 256 14.76 -2.04 -22.23
C LYS A 256 13.79 -2.92 -21.43
N GLN A 257 13.06 -3.76 -22.17
CA GLN A 257 12.22 -4.80 -21.59
C GLN A 257 13.02 -6.09 -21.43
N GLU A 258 12.79 -6.79 -20.33
CA GLU A 258 13.46 -8.05 -19.99
C GLU A 258 12.41 -9.15 -20.02
N LYS A 259 12.79 -10.35 -20.44
CA LYS A 259 11.98 -11.55 -20.21
C LYS A 259 12.20 -11.96 -18.75
N VAL A 260 11.23 -11.73 -17.88
CA VAL A 260 11.43 -11.91 -16.43
C VAL A 260 11.18 -13.36 -16.04
N LEU A 261 12.26 -14.05 -15.68
CA LEU A 261 12.23 -15.41 -15.18
C LEU A 261 12.30 -15.42 -13.66
N TYR A 262 11.43 -16.21 -13.03
CA TYR A 262 11.32 -16.31 -11.57
C TYR A 262 12.67 -16.62 -10.91
N ALA A 263 12.97 -15.89 -9.84
CA ALA A 263 14.21 -15.98 -9.05
C ALA A 263 15.52 -15.69 -9.82
N THR A 264 15.46 -15.30 -11.10
CA THR A 264 16.66 -14.95 -11.85
C THR A 264 16.99 -13.46 -11.74
N PHE A 265 18.21 -13.11 -12.16
CA PHE A 265 18.66 -11.73 -12.28
C PHE A 265 17.77 -10.83 -13.15
N SER A 266 17.03 -11.38 -14.11
CA SER A 266 16.13 -10.60 -14.98
C SER A 266 15.09 -9.79 -14.20
N ARG A 267 14.62 -10.29 -13.05
CA ARG A 267 13.69 -9.56 -12.17
C ARG A 267 14.33 -8.30 -11.59
N LEU A 268 15.58 -8.39 -11.14
CA LEU A 268 16.35 -7.26 -10.65
C LEU A 268 16.69 -6.28 -11.79
N GLN A 269 17.06 -6.81 -12.95
CA GLN A 269 17.39 -6.03 -14.15
C GLN A 269 16.19 -5.19 -14.64
N ALA A 270 14.97 -5.72 -14.55
CA ALA A 270 13.75 -4.99 -14.91
C ALA A 270 13.59 -3.68 -14.11
N ASP A 271 13.80 -3.73 -12.79
CA ASP A 271 13.80 -2.53 -11.94
C ASP A 271 14.96 -1.59 -12.27
N LEU A 272 16.17 -2.13 -12.48
CA LEU A 272 17.34 -1.33 -12.84
C LEU A 272 17.15 -0.58 -14.17
N ASN A 273 16.50 -1.20 -15.16
CA ASN A 273 16.19 -0.53 -16.42
C ASN A 273 15.27 0.68 -16.20
N CYS A 274 14.23 0.53 -15.38
CA CYS A 274 13.38 1.66 -15.02
C CYS A 274 14.10 2.72 -14.20
N MET A 275 14.96 2.33 -13.25
CA MET A 275 15.79 3.27 -12.48
C MET A 275 16.74 4.07 -13.40
N ASN A 276 17.32 3.43 -14.41
CA ASN A 276 18.18 4.07 -15.41
C ASN A 276 17.45 5.06 -16.30
N ASP A 277 16.16 4.84 -16.57
CA ASP A 277 15.36 5.80 -17.32
C ASP A 277 14.85 6.94 -16.45
N LEU A 278 14.44 6.64 -15.22
CA LEU A 278 13.89 7.63 -14.29
C LEU A 278 14.96 8.58 -13.76
N ILE A 279 16.21 8.16 -13.62
CA ILE A 279 17.27 9.05 -13.11
C ILE A 279 17.50 10.28 -14.00
N LYS A 280 17.14 10.19 -15.29
CA LYS A 280 17.25 11.30 -16.25
C LYS A 280 16.38 12.51 -15.86
N TYR A 281 15.31 12.29 -15.07
CA TYR A 281 14.47 13.34 -14.53
C TYR A 281 15.00 13.81 -13.17
N PRO A 282 15.45 15.06 -12.99
CA PRO A 282 16.23 15.47 -11.82
C PRO A 282 15.43 15.75 -10.54
N SER A 283 14.09 15.88 -10.63
CA SER A 283 13.30 16.50 -9.56
C SER A 283 12.80 15.56 -8.46
N TRP A 284 12.69 14.26 -8.74
CA TRP A 284 12.12 13.30 -7.78
C TRP A 284 13.05 12.98 -6.61
N LYS A 285 12.46 12.63 -5.47
CA LYS A 285 13.17 12.46 -4.18
C LYS A 285 13.35 11.00 -3.80
N TYR A 286 12.32 10.20 -4.04
CA TYR A 286 12.29 8.78 -3.75
C TYR A 286 11.71 8.01 -4.93
N LEU A 287 12.26 6.82 -5.18
CA LEU A 287 11.71 5.82 -6.07
C LEU A 287 11.07 4.69 -5.26
N LEU A 288 9.86 4.31 -5.62
CA LEU A 288 9.16 3.14 -5.10
C LEU A 288 9.00 2.13 -6.23
N ASN A 289 9.59 0.94 -6.11
CA ASN A 289 9.29 -0.12 -7.07
C ASN A 289 8.01 -0.85 -6.66
N VAL A 290 7.16 -1.21 -7.62
CA VAL A 290 5.82 -1.73 -7.41
C VAL A 290 5.52 -2.79 -8.48
N ALA A 291 4.96 -3.93 -8.09
CA ALA A 291 4.42 -4.90 -9.04
C ALA A 291 2.94 -4.59 -9.35
N ASN A 292 2.45 -4.95 -10.55
CA ASN A 292 1.03 -4.78 -10.91
C ASN A 292 0.06 -5.47 -9.93
N THR A 293 0.54 -6.42 -9.14
CA THR A 293 -0.23 -7.16 -8.13
C THR A 293 -0.27 -6.48 -6.76
N GLU A 294 0.23 -5.25 -6.65
CA GLU A 294 0.25 -4.48 -5.41
C GLU A 294 -0.72 -3.32 -5.46
N LEU A 295 -1.23 -2.92 -4.30
CA LEU A 295 -2.06 -1.73 -4.14
C LEU A 295 -1.51 -0.83 -3.03
N PRO A 296 -1.63 0.50 -3.18
CA PRO A 296 -1.23 1.42 -2.13
C PRO A 296 -2.13 1.26 -0.91
N LEU A 297 -1.52 1.35 0.27
CA LEU A 297 -2.20 1.51 1.56
C LEU A 297 -2.19 2.97 2.03
N LYS A 298 -1.49 3.83 1.29
CA LYS A 298 -1.30 5.25 1.57
C LYS A 298 -1.60 6.06 0.31
N THR A 299 -2.29 7.18 0.48
CA THR A 299 -2.49 8.17 -0.60
C THR A 299 -1.17 8.82 -0.99
N ASN A 300 -1.10 9.49 -2.15
CA ASN A 300 0.10 10.25 -2.54
C ASN A 300 0.53 11.28 -1.47
N SER A 301 -0.44 11.97 -0.85
CA SER A 301 -0.17 12.94 0.23
C SER A 301 0.45 12.26 1.46
N GLU A 302 -0.05 11.09 1.85
CA GLU A 302 0.55 10.30 2.93
C GLU A 302 1.94 9.79 2.56
N LEU A 303 2.15 9.29 1.34
CA LEU A 303 3.48 8.87 0.86
C LEU A 303 4.49 10.02 0.93
N VAL A 304 4.13 11.21 0.45
CA VAL A 304 4.99 12.40 0.53
C VAL A 304 5.29 12.76 1.98
N LYS A 305 4.28 12.80 2.86
CA LYS A 305 4.46 13.11 4.29
C LYS A 305 5.40 12.09 4.97
N ILE A 306 5.21 10.80 4.70
CA ILE A 306 6.03 9.70 5.27
C ILE A 306 7.46 9.78 4.74
N LEU A 307 7.65 9.83 3.42
CA LEU A 307 8.99 9.84 2.81
C LEU A 307 9.76 11.15 3.12
N SER A 308 9.06 12.25 3.39
CA SER A 308 9.68 13.48 3.90
C SER A 308 10.27 13.28 5.30
N ILE A 309 9.64 12.44 6.15
CA ILE A 309 10.18 12.07 7.47
C ILE A 309 11.49 11.28 7.31
N TYR A 310 11.65 10.54 6.20
CA TYR A 310 12.82 9.68 5.99
C TYR A 310 14.10 10.44 5.70
N ARG A 311 14.04 11.73 5.34
CA ARG A 311 15.21 12.63 5.25
C ARG A 311 16.39 12.06 4.42
N GLY A 312 16.09 11.32 3.36
CA GLY A 312 17.08 10.71 2.48
C GLY A 312 17.53 9.29 2.87
N TYR A 313 17.08 8.74 4.00
CA TYR A 313 17.27 7.33 4.34
C TYR A 313 16.40 6.41 3.47
N ASN A 314 16.92 5.23 3.14
CA ASN A 314 16.17 4.22 2.39
C ASN A 314 15.34 3.34 3.34
N ASP A 315 14.20 2.87 2.85
CA ASP A 315 13.40 1.84 3.52
C ASP A 315 13.49 0.55 2.69
N ILE A 316 14.49 -0.27 3.02
CA ILE A 316 14.82 -1.53 2.33
C ILE A 316 14.90 -2.61 3.39
N GLU A 317 14.20 -3.74 3.21
CA GLU A 317 14.29 -4.85 4.15
C GLU A 317 15.70 -5.44 4.20
N GLY A 318 16.22 -5.71 5.40
CA GLY A 318 17.56 -6.28 5.57
C GLY A 318 17.73 -7.04 6.88
N ARG A 319 18.12 -8.32 6.79
CA ARG A 319 18.40 -9.19 7.95
C ARG A 319 19.73 -9.90 7.77
N TRP A 320 20.69 -9.63 8.65
CA TRP A 320 21.98 -10.30 8.71
C TRP A 320 21.89 -11.72 9.26
N LYS A 321 20.98 -11.97 10.22
CA LYS A 321 20.89 -13.29 10.88
C LYS A 321 20.23 -14.35 9.99
N SER A 322 19.36 -13.95 9.07
CA SER A 322 18.63 -14.86 8.17
C SER A 322 19.40 -15.04 6.86
N LYS A 323 20.61 -15.61 6.91
CA LYS A 323 21.42 -15.81 5.69
C LYS A 323 20.89 -16.98 4.87
N ASN A 324 20.39 -16.70 3.67
CA ASN A 324 20.13 -17.73 2.67
C ASN A 324 21.44 -18.07 1.92
N LYS A 325 22.46 -18.58 2.64
CA LYS A 325 23.80 -18.80 2.07
C LYS A 325 23.77 -19.66 0.80
N ASP A 326 22.91 -20.67 0.76
CA ASP A 326 22.77 -21.54 -0.42
C ASP A 326 22.40 -20.81 -1.72
N ARG A 327 21.74 -19.64 -1.62
CA ARG A 327 21.36 -18.84 -2.79
C ARG A 327 22.54 -18.09 -3.43
N THR A 328 23.61 -17.90 -2.68
CA THR A 328 24.73 -17.02 -3.04
C THR A 328 26.11 -17.65 -2.94
N GLU A 329 26.24 -18.83 -2.31
CA GLU A 329 27.50 -19.57 -2.21
C GLU A 329 27.88 -20.28 -3.52
N TYR A 330 26.89 -20.63 -4.34
CA TYR A 330 27.07 -21.42 -5.57
C TYR A 330 26.51 -20.69 -6.79
N VAL A 331 27.05 -21.02 -7.96
CA VAL A 331 26.55 -20.56 -9.26
C VAL A 331 25.21 -21.24 -9.57
N TRP A 332 24.24 -20.44 -10.00
CA TRP A 332 22.93 -20.88 -10.46
C TRP A 332 22.80 -20.66 -11.95
N GLN A 333 22.38 -21.70 -12.67
CA GLN A 333 22.21 -21.67 -14.12
C GLN A 333 20.75 -21.84 -14.48
N ILE A 334 20.34 -21.13 -15.53
CA ILE A 334 19.04 -21.31 -16.16
C ILE A 334 19.10 -22.61 -16.97
N ILE A 335 18.15 -23.51 -16.73
CA ILE A 335 17.97 -24.74 -17.50
C ILE A 335 16.56 -24.76 -18.08
N ASP A 336 16.43 -25.28 -19.30
CA ASP A 336 15.13 -25.49 -19.93
C ASP A 336 14.35 -26.56 -19.16
N LYS A 337 13.05 -26.33 -18.99
CA LYS A 337 12.16 -27.36 -18.49
C LYS A 337 11.81 -28.32 -19.63
N PRO A 338 11.69 -29.64 -19.36
CA PRO A 338 11.12 -30.57 -20.32
C PRO A 338 9.72 -30.11 -20.75
N GLU A 339 9.41 -30.19 -22.04
CA GLU A 339 8.06 -29.93 -22.57
C GLU A 339 7.04 -30.85 -21.87
N GLY A 340 6.09 -30.27 -21.14
CA GLY A 340 5.04 -31.05 -20.47
C GLY A 340 4.28 -30.34 -19.35
N ASP A 341 4.82 -29.26 -18.76
CA ASP A 341 4.15 -28.55 -17.66
C ASP A 341 4.09 -27.02 -17.86
N ASN A 342 2.92 -26.47 -17.56
CA ASN A 342 2.44 -25.17 -18.01
C ASN A 342 3.34 -23.95 -17.62
N LYS A 343 3.55 -23.07 -18.62
CA LYS A 343 3.92 -21.64 -18.61
C LYS A 343 5.33 -21.18 -18.18
N GLN A 344 6.19 -21.97 -17.54
CA GLN A 344 7.59 -21.53 -17.30
C GLN A 344 8.57 -22.45 -18.00
N VAL A 345 9.11 -21.97 -19.12
CA VAL A 345 10.04 -22.70 -20.02
C VAL A 345 11.41 -22.91 -19.37
N ALA A 346 11.74 -22.19 -18.30
CA ALA A 346 13.05 -22.24 -17.67
C ALA A 346 12.98 -22.26 -16.14
N GLN A 347 13.94 -22.93 -15.50
CA GLN A 347 14.11 -22.96 -14.05
C GLN A 347 15.58 -22.74 -13.67
N LEU A 348 15.82 -22.21 -12.47
CA LEU A 348 17.17 -22.15 -11.93
C LEU A 348 17.57 -23.48 -11.29
N ARG A 349 18.76 -23.96 -11.65
CA ARG A 349 19.42 -25.10 -11.02
C ARG A 349 20.73 -24.67 -10.39
N ARG A 350 20.91 -25.01 -9.11
CA ARG A 350 22.18 -24.83 -8.42
C ARG A 350 23.22 -25.76 -9.02
N THR A 351 24.38 -25.23 -9.35
CA THR A 351 25.55 -26.03 -9.76
C THR A 351 26.39 -26.42 -8.53
N ASN A 352 27.45 -27.18 -8.75
CA ASN A 352 28.45 -27.46 -7.71
C ASN A 352 29.60 -26.45 -7.71
N GLU A 353 29.59 -25.46 -8.60
CA GLU A 353 30.61 -24.43 -8.70
C GLU A 353 30.40 -23.39 -7.59
N LYS A 354 31.40 -23.22 -6.72
CA LYS A 354 31.39 -22.21 -5.68
C LYS A 354 31.69 -20.83 -6.27
N LYS A 355 30.95 -19.83 -5.84
CA LYS A 355 31.22 -18.44 -6.20
C LYS A 355 32.44 -17.91 -5.48
N THR A 356 33.12 -16.95 -6.10
CA THR A 356 34.12 -16.12 -5.44
C THR A 356 33.48 -15.32 -4.31
N PRO A 357 34.25 -14.87 -3.29
CA PRO A 357 33.74 -13.93 -2.29
C PRO A 357 33.13 -12.68 -2.94
N PRO A 358 32.07 -12.10 -2.35
CA PRO A 358 31.45 -10.92 -2.93
C PRO A 358 32.43 -9.73 -2.93
N PRO A 359 32.40 -8.88 -3.97
CA PRO A 359 33.32 -7.76 -4.12
C PRO A 359 33.11 -6.69 -3.04
N GLY A 360 34.13 -5.85 -2.81
CA GLY A 360 34.05 -4.74 -1.86
C GLY A 360 34.00 -5.15 -0.38
N ASN A 361 34.41 -6.39 -0.07
CA ASN A 361 34.40 -6.96 1.29
C ASN A 361 33.04 -6.79 1.98
N VAL A 362 31.96 -6.99 1.22
CA VAL A 362 30.59 -6.86 1.73
C VAL A 362 30.13 -8.16 2.38
N GLU A 363 29.31 -8.04 3.40
CA GLU A 363 28.53 -9.14 3.91
C GLU A 363 27.18 -9.19 3.19
N ILE A 364 26.84 -10.34 2.59
CA ILE A 364 25.53 -10.51 1.95
C ILE A 364 24.42 -10.42 2.99
N VAL A 365 23.49 -9.50 2.76
CA VAL A 365 22.32 -9.27 3.62
C VAL A 365 21.07 -9.74 2.89
N LYS A 366 20.24 -10.56 3.54
CA LYS A 366 18.94 -10.96 3.01
C LYS A 366 17.96 -9.79 3.13
N GLY A 367 17.20 -9.53 2.08
CA GLY A 367 16.18 -8.50 2.05
C GLY A 367 14.96 -8.90 1.23
N SER A 368 14.31 -7.89 0.66
CA SER A 368 13.15 -8.02 -0.21
C SER A 368 13.45 -7.36 -1.56
N ALA A 369 12.73 -7.80 -2.60
CA ALA A 369 12.76 -7.17 -3.91
C ALA A 369 12.22 -5.73 -3.88
N TYR A 370 11.40 -5.38 -2.89
CA TYR A 370 10.68 -4.11 -2.83
C TYR A 370 11.27 -3.14 -1.79
N GLY A 371 11.27 -1.85 -2.10
CA GLY A 371 11.81 -0.81 -1.22
C GLY A 371 11.35 0.60 -1.56
N ALA A 372 11.69 1.54 -0.68
CA ALA A 372 11.70 2.96 -0.95
C ALA A 372 13.15 3.46 -1.02
N PHE A 373 13.58 3.85 -2.21
CA PHE A 373 14.96 4.18 -2.52
C PHE A 373 15.11 5.70 -2.64
N SER A 374 16.02 6.31 -1.88
CA SER A 374 16.35 7.71 -2.10
C SER A 374 16.99 7.88 -3.49
N ARG A 375 16.79 9.04 -4.11
CA ARG A 375 17.44 9.34 -5.40
C ARG A 375 18.96 9.16 -5.33
N ALA A 376 19.59 9.67 -4.28
CA ALA A 376 21.05 9.57 -4.09
C ALA A 376 21.51 8.09 -4.03
N PHE A 377 20.70 7.20 -3.45
CA PHE A 377 21.01 5.77 -3.44
C PHE A 377 20.97 5.17 -4.85
N ILE A 378 19.99 5.55 -5.68
CA ILE A 378 19.91 5.11 -7.08
C ILE A 378 21.11 5.64 -7.90
N GLU A 379 21.52 6.90 -7.69
CA GLU A 379 22.73 7.46 -8.32
C GLU A 379 23.99 6.70 -7.89
N PHE A 380 24.10 6.32 -6.61
CA PHE A 380 25.17 5.48 -6.12
C PHE A 380 25.18 4.10 -6.78
N VAL A 381 24.02 3.44 -6.91
CA VAL A 381 23.89 2.14 -7.60
C VAL A 381 24.42 2.22 -9.04
N GLN A 382 24.21 3.35 -9.72
CA GLN A 382 24.63 3.55 -11.12
C GLN A 382 26.08 3.99 -11.29
N THR A 383 26.70 4.61 -10.29
CA THR A 383 28.03 5.22 -10.41
C THR A 383 29.12 4.47 -9.65
N SER A 384 28.78 3.86 -8.51
CA SER A 384 29.73 3.17 -7.64
C SER A 384 30.33 1.91 -8.30
N PRO A 385 31.67 1.77 -8.34
CA PRO A 385 32.33 0.55 -8.83
C PRO A 385 31.89 -0.69 -8.05
N VAL A 386 31.84 -0.62 -6.71
CA VAL A 386 31.44 -1.76 -5.88
C VAL A 386 29.99 -2.16 -6.13
N ALA A 387 29.09 -1.20 -6.36
CA ALA A 387 27.69 -1.52 -6.66
C ALA A 387 27.53 -2.24 -8.01
N LYS A 388 28.34 -1.88 -9.01
CA LYS A 388 28.38 -2.55 -10.32
C LYS A 388 29.00 -3.93 -10.24
N GLU A 389 30.15 -4.05 -9.57
CA GLU A 389 30.82 -5.33 -9.35
C GLU A 389 29.92 -6.31 -8.59
N LEU A 390 29.24 -5.86 -7.54
CA LEU A 390 28.29 -6.69 -6.79
C LEU A 390 27.09 -7.09 -7.64
N LEU A 391 26.62 -6.21 -8.54
CA LEU A 391 25.53 -6.50 -9.45
C LEU A 391 25.94 -7.62 -10.42
N ASP A 392 27.12 -7.49 -11.02
CA ASP A 392 27.67 -8.49 -11.93
C ASP A 392 27.92 -9.82 -11.23
N TRP A 393 28.48 -9.79 -10.01
CA TRP A 393 28.64 -10.97 -9.16
C TRP A 393 27.30 -11.65 -8.83
N SER A 394 26.19 -10.90 -8.78
CA SER A 394 24.86 -11.42 -8.44
C SER A 394 24.10 -12.04 -9.62
N ARG A 395 24.60 -11.94 -10.87
CA ARG A 395 23.87 -12.36 -12.09
C ARG A 395 23.46 -13.83 -12.12
N ASP A 396 24.29 -14.69 -11.55
CA ASP A 396 24.18 -16.14 -11.50
C ASP A 396 23.93 -16.63 -10.05
N THR A 397 23.24 -15.82 -9.26
CA THR A 397 22.73 -16.19 -7.92
C THR A 397 21.22 -16.43 -7.96
N TYR A 398 20.68 -17.06 -6.91
CA TYR A 398 19.24 -17.27 -6.78
C TYR A 398 18.56 -16.11 -6.06
N SER A 399 17.54 -15.51 -6.68
CA SER A 399 16.79 -14.34 -6.21
C SER A 399 17.68 -13.16 -5.83
N PRO A 400 18.49 -12.61 -6.77
CA PRO A 400 19.38 -11.49 -6.46
C PRO A 400 18.68 -10.21 -6.03
N ASP A 401 17.43 -10.03 -6.42
CA ASP A 401 16.54 -8.98 -5.93
C ASP A 401 16.31 -9.04 -4.41
N GLU A 402 16.44 -10.21 -3.79
CA GLU A 402 16.31 -10.41 -2.34
C GLU A 402 17.63 -10.31 -1.57
N HIS A 403 18.73 -9.85 -2.19
CA HIS A 403 19.95 -9.52 -1.43
C HIS A 403 20.72 -8.31 -1.96
N TYR A 404 20.63 -7.97 -3.24
CA TYR A 404 21.43 -6.89 -3.83
C TYR A 404 21.18 -5.54 -3.13
N TRP A 405 19.89 -5.15 -3.03
CA TRP A 405 19.48 -3.89 -2.40
C TRP A 405 19.90 -3.81 -0.93
N ALA A 406 19.61 -4.87 -0.18
CA ALA A 406 19.92 -4.95 1.24
C ALA A 406 21.44 -4.93 1.46
N THR A 407 22.21 -5.68 0.67
CA THR A 407 23.67 -5.73 0.80
C THR A 407 24.26 -4.33 0.61
N LEU A 408 23.85 -3.57 -0.40
CA LEU A 408 24.32 -2.19 -0.58
C LEU A 408 23.85 -1.26 0.53
N ASN A 409 22.62 -1.43 1.04
CA ASN A 409 22.05 -0.52 2.03
C ASN A 409 22.61 -0.72 3.45
N TYR A 410 23.05 -1.92 3.80
CA TYR A 410 23.38 -2.31 5.17
C TYR A 410 24.90 -2.43 5.45
N ASN A 411 25.74 -2.47 4.41
CA ASN A 411 27.19 -2.48 4.57
C ASN A 411 27.72 -1.04 4.78
N THR A 412 27.84 -0.62 6.04
CA THR A 412 28.18 0.77 6.43
C THR A 412 29.48 1.32 5.84
N HIS A 413 30.48 0.47 5.59
CA HIS A 413 31.76 0.87 4.99
C HIS A 413 31.65 1.26 3.51
N LEU A 414 30.56 0.92 2.84
CA LEU A 414 30.28 1.37 1.48
C LEU A 414 29.87 2.85 1.42
N HIS A 415 29.50 3.44 2.56
CA HIS A 415 28.97 4.81 2.65
C HIS A 415 27.80 5.07 1.68
N SER A 416 26.99 4.04 1.41
CA SER A 416 25.82 4.13 0.55
C SER A 416 24.86 5.24 1.01
N PRO A 417 24.43 6.16 0.13
CA PRO A 417 23.51 7.23 0.50
C PRO A 417 22.21 6.69 1.08
N GLY A 418 21.80 7.23 2.23
CA GLY A 418 20.61 6.78 2.94
C GLY A 418 20.73 5.39 3.57
N GLY A 419 21.93 4.80 3.60
CA GLY A 419 22.20 3.48 4.15
C GLY A 419 21.88 3.35 5.64
N TYR A 420 21.53 2.14 6.05
CA TYR A 420 21.30 1.80 7.45
C TYR A 420 22.63 1.75 8.22
N LYS A 421 22.67 2.42 9.38
CA LYS A 421 23.93 2.67 10.11
C LYS A 421 24.20 1.72 11.27
N ALA A 422 23.17 1.11 11.84
CA ALA A 422 23.36 0.21 12.97
C ALA A 422 23.87 -1.16 12.50
N LYS A 423 24.57 -1.88 13.39
CA LYS A 423 25.07 -3.25 13.12
C LYS A 423 24.11 -4.35 13.60
N SER A 424 22.84 -4.04 13.76
CA SER A 424 21.80 -4.95 14.24
C SER A 424 20.63 -5.00 13.26
N ASP A 425 20.01 -6.18 13.13
CA ASP A 425 18.77 -6.35 12.38
C ASP A 425 17.73 -5.29 12.84
N PRO A 426 17.18 -4.49 11.91
CA PRO A 426 16.06 -3.60 12.20
C PRO A 426 14.85 -4.37 12.72
N THR A 427 14.04 -3.70 13.51
CA THR A 427 12.81 -4.26 14.06
C THR A 427 11.63 -4.17 13.10
N ASN A 428 11.63 -3.23 12.15
CA ASN A 428 10.56 -3.11 11.15
C ASN A 428 10.96 -2.32 9.90
N TRP A 429 10.16 -2.49 8.85
CA TRP A 429 10.18 -1.79 7.56
C TRP A 429 8.76 -1.39 7.17
N THR A 430 8.61 -0.42 6.27
CA THR A 430 7.27 0.01 5.81
C THR A 430 7.09 -0.07 4.31
N ALA A 431 8.13 -0.41 3.54
CA ALA A 431 8.03 -0.44 2.09
C ALA A 431 6.88 -1.33 1.62
N ARG A 432 6.74 -2.53 2.18
CA ARG A 432 5.67 -3.45 1.79
C ARG A 432 5.11 -4.30 2.91
N PHE A 433 3.78 -4.39 2.96
CA PHE A 433 3.08 -5.43 3.69
C PHE A 433 2.90 -6.65 2.80
N VAL A 434 3.42 -7.80 3.26
CA VAL A 434 3.20 -9.10 2.65
C VAL A 434 2.79 -10.05 3.76
N ASN A 435 1.69 -10.80 3.57
CA ASN A 435 1.31 -11.85 4.52
C ASN A 435 1.87 -13.20 4.05
N TRP A 436 2.91 -13.68 4.73
CA TRP A 436 3.57 -14.98 4.49
C TRP A 436 2.97 -16.12 5.34
N GLY A 437 1.86 -15.85 6.04
CA GLY A 437 1.20 -16.79 6.94
C GLY A 437 1.32 -16.41 8.42
N GLU A 438 1.92 -15.25 8.75
CA GLU A 438 1.92 -14.73 10.12
C GLU A 438 0.52 -14.32 10.59
N GLN A 439 -0.35 -14.00 9.64
CA GLN A 439 -1.77 -13.73 9.87
C GLN A 439 -2.61 -14.67 9.02
N ASN A 440 -3.84 -14.92 9.49
CA ASN A 440 -4.81 -15.68 8.70
C ASN A 440 -4.98 -15.01 7.33
N CYS A 441 -4.91 -15.80 6.29
CA CYS A 441 -5.23 -15.39 4.93
C CYS A 441 -6.63 -15.89 4.62
N TYR A 442 -7.57 -14.97 4.41
CA TYR A 442 -8.95 -15.32 4.08
C TYR A 442 -9.23 -15.30 2.56
N GLY A 443 -8.30 -14.77 1.76
CA GLY A 443 -8.27 -14.96 0.32
C GLY A 443 -7.62 -16.29 -0.11
N ARG A 444 -6.60 -16.24 -0.98
CA ARG A 444 -5.95 -17.44 -1.55
C ARG A 444 -4.45 -17.44 -1.31
N ILE A 445 -3.91 -18.54 -0.80
CA ILE A 445 -2.46 -18.71 -0.67
C ILE A 445 -1.89 -19.20 -1.99
N ILE A 446 -1.03 -18.41 -2.62
CA ILE A 446 -0.32 -18.78 -3.84
C ILE A 446 1.18 -18.66 -3.58
N ARG A 447 1.89 -19.80 -3.63
CA ARG A 447 3.34 -19.89 -3.36
C ARG A 447 3.74 -19.34 -1.98
N GLY A 448 2.93 -19.61 -0.96
CA GLY A 448 3.19 -19.17 0.42
C GLY A 448 2.86 -17.71 0.71
N ILE A 449 2.33 -16.96 -0.25
CA ILE A 449 1.92 -15.56 -0.07
C ILE A 449 0.40 -15.45 -0.19
N CYS A 450 -0.23 -14.70 0.72
CA CYS A 450 -1.65 -14.39 0.66
C CYS A 450 -1.97 -13.47 -0.53
N VAL A 451 -2.88 -13.91 -1.39
CA VAL A 451 -3.70 -13.03 -2.24
C VAL A 451 -4.87 -12.57 -1.39
N PHE A 452 -4.91 -11.29 -1.05
CA PHE A 452 -5.94 -10.74 -0.16
C PHE A 452 -7.34 -10.86 -0.78
N GLY A 453 -8.29 -11.32 0.03
CA GLY A 453 -9.72 -11.31 -0.27
C GLY A 453 -10.48 -10.31 0.60
N MET A 454 -11.79 -10.20 0.41
CA MET A 454 -12.63 -9.21 1.10
C MET A 454 -12.57 -9.33 2.63
N PHE A 455 -12.42 -10.55 3.15
CA PHE A 455 -12.27 -10.82 4.58
C PHE A 455 -10.92 -10.38 5.17
N ASP A 456 -9.93 -10.10 4.32
CA ASP A 456 -8.63 -9.54 4.74
C ASP A 456 -8.68 -8.00 4.82
N LEU A 457 -9.72 -7.32 4.31
CA LEU A 457 -9.82 -5.86 4.30
C LEU A 457 -9.63 -5.20 5.69
N PRO A 458 -10.21 -5.71 6.79
CA PRO A 458 -10.06 -5.10 8.11
C PRO A 458 -8.60 -5.00 8.59
N ILE A 459 -7.76 -5.99 8.28
CA ILE A 459 -6.35 -5.97 8.71
C ILE A 459 -5.52 -4.95 7.93
N LEU A 460 -5.97 -4.54 6.73
CA LEU A 460 -5.27 -3.60 5.86
C LEU A 460 -5.43 -2.14 6.29
N LEU A 461 -6.52 -1.78 6.98
CA LEU A 461 -6.82 -0.39 7.38
C LEU A 461 -5.74 0.26 8.25
N ASN A 462 -5.20 -0.51 9.19
CA ASN A 462 -4.30 0.01 10.23
C ASN A 462 -2.83 -0.34 9.96
N ARG A 463 -2.52 -0.75 8.73
CA ARG A 463 -1.14 -1.03 8.31
C ARG A 463 -0.35 0.27 8.18
N HIS A 464 0.90 0.25 8.63
CA HIS A 464 1.82 1.38 8.47
C HIS A 464 2.58 1.31 7.14
N GLU A 465 2.53 0.18 6.47
CA GLU A 465 3.21 -0.07 5.22
C GLU A 465 2.63 0.81 4.10
N LEU A 466 3.46 1.12 3.10
CA LEU A 466 3.13 2.01 2.01
C LEU A 466 2.19 1.35 0.99
N PHE A 467 2.43 0.06 0.73
CA PHE A 467 1.66 -0.79 -0.18
C PHE A 467 1.49 -2.19 0.41
N ALA A 468 0.54 -2.94 -0.12
CA ALA A 468 0.31 -4.34 0.23
C ALA A 468 0.45 -5.25 -1.00
N ASN A 469 1.01 -6.44 -0.79
CA ASN A 469 1.12 -7.53 -1.76
C ASN A 469 0.44 -8.80 -1.22
N LYS A 470 -0.47 -9.47 -1.95
CA LYS A 470 -0.87 -9.24 -3.35
C LYS A 470 -2.38 -9.19 -3.55
N PHE A 471 -2.80 -8.54 -4.63
CA PHE A 471 -4.17 -8.44 -5.12
C PHE A 471 -4.24 -8.92 -6.56
N HIS A 472 -5.33 -9.61 -6.87
CA HIS A 472 -5.67 -9.98 -8.23
C HIS A 472 -7.17 -9.80 -8.45
N LEU A 473 -7.55 -9.04 -9.49
CA LEU A 473 -8.96 -8.88 -9.87
C LEU A 473 -9.64 -10.22 -10.12
N ASN A 474 -8.90 -11.22 -10.62
CA ASN A 474 -9.42 -12.55 -10.88
C ASN A 474 -9.52 -13.47 -9.65
N ALA A 475 -8.99 -13.05 -8.51
CA ALA A 475 -9.05 -13.80 -7.26
C ALA A 475 -10.18 -13.28 -6.36
N ASP A 476 -10.22 -11.96 -6.16
CA ASP A 476 -11.26 -11.27 -5.40
C ASP A 476 -11.39 -9.81 -5.88
N PRO A 477 -12.35 -9.50 -6.77
CA PRO A 477 -12.53 -8.15 -7.29
C PRO A 477 -13.10 -7.18 -6.24
N ILE A 478 -13.80 -7.68 -5.21
CA ILE A 478 -14.39 -6.87 -4.14
C ILE A 478 -13.27 -6.32 -3.23
N ALA A 479 -12.31 -7.16 -2.86
CA ALA A 479 -11.14 -6.71 -2.10
C ALA A 479 -10.38 -5.58 -2.82
N TYR A 480 -10.16 -5.74 -4.13
CA TYR A 480 -9.50 -4.74 -4.96
C TYR A 480 -10.33 -3.45 -5.02
N GLN A 481 -11.63 -3.56 -5.33
CA GLN A 481 -12.56 -2.44 -5.40
C GLN A 481 -12.58 -1.64 -4.08
N CYS A 482 -12.68 -2.32 -2.94
CA CYS A 482 -12.80 -1.65 -1.66
C CYS A 482 -11.51 -0.97 -1.22
N LEU A 483 -10.34 -1.50 -1.58
CA LEU A 483 -9.08 -0.80 -1.34
C LEU A 483 -8.91 0.40 -2.29
N GLU A 484 -9.31 0.25 -3.56
CA GLU A 484 -9.36 1.37 -4.52
C GLU A 484 -10.28 2.49 -4.03
N GLU A 485 -11.50 2.17 -3.61
CA GLU A 485 -12.46 3.13 -3.07
C GLU A 485 -11.90 3.86 -1.84
N LEU A 486 -11.31 3.12 -0.90
CA LEU A 486 -10.70 3.69 0.30
C LEU A 486 -9.61 4.71 -0.07
N ILE A 487 -8.68 4.34 -0.96
CA ILE A 487 -7.58 5.23 -1.34
C ILE A 487 -8.08 6.45 -2.12
N LEU A 488 -9.04 6.28 -3.03
CA LEU A 488 -9.64 7.41 -3.77
C LEU A 488 -10.38 8.37 -2.84
N ASN A 489 -11.19 7.85 -1.91
CA ASN A 489 -11.92 8.67 -0.96
C ASN A 489 -10.98 9.39 0.02
N LYS A 490 -9.96 8.69 0.55
CA LYS A 490 -8.91 9.32 1.35
C LYS A 490 -8.17 10.41 0.57
N SER A 491 -7.88 10.19 -0.72
CA SER A 491 -7.12 11.16 -1.51
C SER A 491 -7.88 12.48 -1.76
N LYS A 492 -9.21 12.48 -1.65
CA LYS A 492 -10.04 13.70 -1.73
C LYS A 492 -9.98 14.55 -0.45
N LEU A 493 -9.46 13.99 0.62
CA LEU A 493 -9.37 14.62 1.93
C LEU A 493 -7.89 14.89 2.23
N ASP A 494 -7.49 16.15 2.44
CA ASP A 494 -6.13 16.45 2.92
C ASP A 494 -6.02 16.18 4.42
N LEU A 495 -6.05 14.89 4.78
CA LEU A 495 -6.01 14.45 6.16
C LEU A 495 -4.58 14.56 6.73
N PRO A 496 -4.45 14.88 8.03
CA PRO A 496 -3.17 14.76 8.71
C PRO A 496 -2.71 13.30 8.72
N LEU A 497 -1.39 13.09 8.80
CA LEU A 497 -0.82 11.75 8.98
C LEU A 497 -1.02 11.33 10.45
N ASN A 498 -2.04 10.51 10.71
CA ASN A 498 -2.45 10.11 12.07
C ASN A 498 -1.31 9.48 12.88
N ASP A 499 -0.45 8.66 12.25
CA ASP A 499 0.62 7.91 12.93
C ASP A 499 2.03 8.43 12.60
N ALA A 500 2.19 9.74 12.42
CA ALA A 500 3.50 10.34 12.10
C ALA A 500 4.62 9.96 13.10
N ILE A 501 4.27 9.69 14.37
CA ILE A 501 5.22 9.25 15.39
C ILE A 501 5.86 7.92 15.04
N TYR A 502 5.08 6.96 14.54
CA TYR A 502 5.58 5.64 14.14
C TYR A 502 6.69 5.77 13.10
N TYR A 503 6.47 6.57 12.05
CA TYR A 503 7.45 6.77 10.99
C TYR A 503 8.70 7.52 11.44
N ARG A 504 8.59 8.40 12.45
CA ARG A 504 9.75 9.10 13.05
C ARG A 504 10.61 8.19 13.93
N GLN A 505 10.07 7.05 14.35
CA GLN A 505 10.74 6.06 15.19
C GLN A 505 11.30 4.88 14.38
N MET A 506 11.28 4.98 13.04
CA MET A 506 11.84 3.93 12.19
C MET A 506 13.32 3.68 12.52
N PRO A 507 13.78 2.41 12.57
CA PRO A 507 15.13 2.08 13.02
C PRO A 507 16.24 2.79 12.23
N PHE A 508 16.04 3.00 10.92
CA PHE A 508 17.01 3.67 10.06
C PHE A 508 17.14 5.19 10.31
N LEU A 509 16.24 5.80 11.10
CA LEU A 509 16.31 7.21 11.49
C LEU A 509 16.93 7.43 12.87
N LEU A 510 17.05 6.37 13.67
CA LEU A 510 17.59 6.48 15.01
C LEU A 510 19.11 6.65 14.95
N PRO A 511 19.70 7.47 15.84
CA PRO A 511 21.15 7.58 15.93
C PRO A 511 21.75 6.22 16.29
N SER A 512 22.82 5.86 15.57
CA SER A 512 23.57 4.61 15.72
C SER A 512 24.53 4.64 16.90
#